data_AF-A0A4Y2M7Z5-F1
#
_entry.id   AF-A0A4Y2M7Z5-F1
#
_cell.length_a   1.000
_cell.length_b   1.000
_cell.length_c   1.000
_cell.angle_alpha   90.00
_cell.angle_beta   90.00
_cell.angle_gamma   90.00
#
_symmetry.space_group_name_H-M   'P 1'
#
loop_
_entity.id
_entity.type
_entity.pdbx_description
1 polymer ?
#
loop_
_entity_poly.entity_id
_entity_poly.type
_entity_poly.pdbx_seq_one_letter_code
_entity_poly.pdbx_strand_id
1 'polypeptide(L)'
;MAYLAGVKKEDLRSLCEDLGLTVTSKMSIIAIRDLIINDTNYDEKFTREHLKGIIQNRKSDYEQRMKEIESERAFELEKLRLSQPQQSAAAHGLGVEKPTIEIQKLLPKFKPQGDDIDLFLTLFERQLSFLKISKENFVTFLLSALPGDISKLIGREPETLSQNYDHIKNMLLKRFKLSGEKFRLLFSQHRKATD
;
A
#
# COMPACT_ATOMS: atom_id res chain seq x y z
N MET A 1 12.54 -26.74 -13.03
CA MET A 1 13.25 -25.57 -12.45
C MET A 1 12.54 -24.20 -12.57
N ALA A 2 11.31 -24.10 -13.08
CA ALA A 2 10.63 -22.80 -13.29
C ALA A 2 9.88 -22.24 -12.04
N TYR A 3 9.63 -23.04 -11.00
CA TYR A 3 8.70 -22.66 -9.93
C TYR A 3 9.27 -21.73 -8.86
N LEU A 4 10.59 -21.69 -8.72
CA LEU A 4 11.27 -20.73 -7.85
C LEU A 4 11.45 -19.36 -8.52
N ALA A 5 11.20 -19.27 -9.84
CA ALA A 5 11.30 -18.02 -10.58
C ALA A 5 10.18 -17.04 -10.15
N GLY A 6 10.53 -15.77 -9.95
CA GLY A 6 9.58 -14.73 -9.55
C GLY A 6 9.10 -14.77 -8.09
N VAL A 7 9.47 -15.80 -7.32
CA VAL A 7 9.16 -15.91 -5.88
C VAL A 7 9.90 -14.82 -5.12
N LYS A 8 9.27 -14.24 -4.08
CA LYS A 8 9.90 -13.18 -3.29
C LYS A 8 11.04 -13.73 -2.44
N LYS A 9 12.04 -12.88 -2.16
CA LYS A 9 13.22 -13.26 -1.38
C LYS A 9 12.85 -13.68 0.04
N GLU A 10 11.83 -13.05 0.62
CA GLU A 10 11.32 -13.37 1.95
C GLU A 10 10.70 -14.78 1.99
N ASP A 11 9.89 -15.12 0.98
CA ASP A 11 9.24 -16.43 0.90
C ASP A 11 10.29 -17.56 0.74
N LEU A 12 11.34 -17.30 -0.06
CA LEU A 12 12.46 -18.24 -0.22
C LEU A 12 13.30 -18.37 1.06
N ARG A 13 13.42 -17.31 1.86
CA ARG A 13 14.12 -17.36 3.15
C ARG A 13 13.37 -18.19 4.17
N SER A 14 12.06 -17.99 4.30
CA SER A 14 11.22 -18.82 5.16
C SER A 14 11.29 -20.29 4.75
N LEU A 15 11.29 -20.56 3.43
CA LEU A 15 11.47 -21.91 2.93
C LEU A 15 12.84 -22.50 3.32
N CYS A 16 13.92 -21.72 3.22
CA CYS A 16 15.23 -22.18 3.66
C CYS A 16 15.31 -22.42 5.16
N GLU A 17 14.71 -21.54 5.97
CA GLU A 17 14.64 -21.69 7.43
C GLU A 17 13.92 -22.98 7.81
N ASP A 18 12.78 -23.27 7.18
CA ASP A 18 12.01 -24.50 7.39
C ASP A 18 12.77 -25.76 6.94
N LEU A 19 13.59 -25.63 5.89
CA LEU A 19 14.46 -26.71 5.39
C LEU A 19 15.78 -26.83 6.18
N GLY A 20 16.03 -25.97 7.18
CA GLY A 20 17.28 -25.96 7.96
C GLY A 20 18.50 -25.41 7.19
N LEU A 21 18.28 -24.74 6.06
CA LEU A 21 19.31 -24.12 5.24
C LEU A 21 19.68 -22.73 5.78
N THR A 22 20.96 -22.51 6.04
CA THR A 22 21.44 -21.23 6.55
C THR A 22 21.47 -20.16 5.45
N VAL A 23 20.60 -19.16 5.55
CA VAL A 23 20.56 -18.02 4.63
C VAL A 23 20.96 -16.74 5.33
N THR A 24 21.97 -16.05 4.82
CA THR A 24 22.38 -14.75 5.36
C THR A 24 21.66 -13.58 4.69
N SER A 25 21.59 -12.45 5.40
CA SER A 25 20.96 -11.22 4.90
C SER A 25 21.54 -10.72 3.57
N LYS A 26 22.82 -11.01 3.30
CA LYS A 26 23.58 -10.58 2.12
C LYS A 26 23.42 -11.48 0.90
N MET A 27 22.92 -12.71 1.05
CA MET A 27 22.76 -13.65 -0.07
C MET A 27 21.80 -13.09 -1.14
N SER A 28 22.16 -13.27 -2.41
CA SER A 28 21.31 -12.88 -3.53
C SER A 28 20.15 -13.88 -3.68
N ILE A 29 19.08 -13.45 -4.36
CA ILE A 29 17.94 -14.35 -4.60
C ILE A 29 18.33 -15.57 -5.44
N ILE A 30 19.31 -15.41 -6.33
CA ILE A 30 19.86 -16.48 -7.16
C ILE A 30 20.61 -17.46 -6.27
N ALA A 31 21.50 -16.97 -5.40
CA ALA A 31 22.26 -17.83 -4.48
C ALA A 31 21.35 -18.62 -3.52
N ILE A 32 20.22 -18.04 -3.10
CA ILE A 32 19.23 -18.74 -2.26
C ILE A 32 18.54 -19.85 -3.06
N ARG A 33 18.15 -19.60 -4.32
CA ARG A 33 17.55 -20.63 -5.19
C ARG A 33 18.52 -21.77 -5.44
N ASP A 34 19.79 -21.45 -5.71
CA ASP A 34 20.83 -22.43 -5.94
C ASP A 34 21.08 -23.27 -4.67
N LEU A 35 21.03 -22.65 -3.49
CA LEU A 35 21.17 -23.36 -2.21
C LEU A 35 20.05 -24.39 -2.00
N ILE A 36 18.81 -24.05 -2.36
CA ILE A 36 17.66 -24.96 -2.25
C ILE A 36 17.80 -26.13 -3.23
N ILE A 37 18.14 -25.84 -4.49
CA ILE A 37 18.21 -26.87 -5.55
C ILE A 37 19.39 -27.83 -5.33
N ASN A 38 20.51 -27.32 -4.81
CA ASN A 38 21.72 -28.11 -4.57
C ASN A 38 21.73 -28.81 -3.20
N ASP A 39 20.65 -28.70 -2.42
CA ASP A 39 20.56 -29.43 -1.16
C ASP A 39 20.51 -30.94 -1.38
N THR A 40 21.18 -31.70 -0.51
CA THR A 40 21.24 -33.16 -0.61
C THR A 40 19.88 -33.83 -0.44
N ASN A 41 18.94 -33.17 0.24
CA ASN A 41 17.59 -33.65 0.49
C ASN A 41 16.55 -32.95 -0.41
N TYR A 42 16.98 -32.32 -1.51
CA TYR A 42 16.08 -31.61 -2.41
C TYR A 42 15.05 -32.55 -3.06
N ASP A 43 13.77 -32.34 -2.70
CA ASP A 43 12.63 -32.92 -3.38
C ASP A 43 11.81 -31.79 -4.02
N GLU A 44 11.72 -31.78 -5.36
CA GLU A 44 11.02 -30.70 -6.09
C GLU A 44 9.53 -30.61 -5.73
N LYS A 45 8.85 -31.73 -5.52
CA LYS A 45 7.41 -31.75 -5.25
C LYS A 45 7.12 -31.24 -3.84
N PHE A 46 7.87 -31.73 -2.86
CA PHE A 46 7.79 -31.30 -1.47
C PHE A 46 8.12 -29.80 -1.35
N THR A 47 9.26 -29.37 -1.90
CA THR A 47 9.72 -27.98 -1.85
C THR A 47 8.73 -27.02 -2.49
N ARG A 48 8.12 -27.43 -3.62
CA ARG A 48 7.09 -26.64 -4.30
C ARG A 48 5.82 -26.50 -3.48
N GLU A 49 5.30 -27.58 -2.90
CA GLU A 49 4.08 -27.53 -2.08
C GLU A 49 4.32 -26.75 -0.78
N HIS A 50 5.49 -26.93 -0.15
CA HIS A 50 5.88 -26.17 1.04
C HIS A 50 5.94 -24.67 0.75
N LEU A 51 6.58 -24.30 -0.36
CA LEU A 51 6.65 -22.90 -0.79
C LEU A 51 5.27 -22.31 -1.08
N LYS A 52 4.38 -23.10 -1.69
CA LYS A 52 2.99 -22.68 -1.93
C LYS A 52 2.26 -22.40 -0.62
N GLY A 53 2.47 -23.23 0.40
CA GLY A 53 1.99 -23.00 1.77
C GLY A 53 2.48 -21.69 2.36
N ILE A 54 3.79 -21.42 2.30
CA ILE A 54 4.39 -20.16 2.77
C ILE A 54 3.74 -18.94 2.08
N ILE A 55 3.62 -18.98 0.76
CA ILE A 55 3.03 -17.89 -0.03
C ILE A 55 1.56 -17.67 0.35
N GLN A 56 0.81 -18.77 0.57
CA GLN A 56 -0.59 -18.72 0.98
C GLN A 56 -0.76 -18.17 2.39
N ASN A 57 0.03 -18.64 3.36
CA ASN A 57 0.01 -18.14 4.74
C ASN A 57 0.28 -16.64 4.77
N ARG A 58 1.30 -16.18 4.06
CA ARG A 58 1.58 -14.74 3.95
C ARG A 58 0.39 -13.97 3.40
N LYS A 59 -0.27 -14.45 2.35
CA LYS A 59 -1.47 -13.79 1.79
C LYS A 59 -2.61 -13.73 2.81
N SER A 60 -2.85 -14.84 3.52
CA SER A 60 -3.86 -14.93 4.58
C SER A 60 -3.56 -13.96 5.72
N ASP A 61 -2.32 -13.87 6.18
CA ASP A 61 -1.91 -12.94 7.24
C ASP A 61 -2.15 -11.48 6.84
N TYR A 62 -1.85 -11.13 5.58
CA TYR A 62 -2.18 -9.81 5.05
C TYR A 62 -3.68 -9.56 5.03
N GLU A 63 -4.48 -10.51 4.56
CA GLU A 63 -5.95 -10.40 4.54
C GLU A 63 -6.54 -10.29 5.95
N GLN A 64 -6.02 -11.06 6.91
CA GLN A 64 -6.48 -11.04 8.29
C GLN A 64 -6.14 -9.71 8.97
N ARG A 65 -4.90 -9.22 8.86
CA ARG A 65 -4.53 -7.89 9.35
C ARG A 65 -5.38 -6.80 8.73
N MET A 66 -5.72 -6.94 7.44
CA MET A 66 -6.61 -5.99 6.78
C MET A 66 -8.03 -5.99 7.38
N LYS A 67 -8.59 -7.17 7.66
CA LYS A 67 -9.89 -7.32 8.31
C LYS A 67 -9.89 -6.83 9.76
N GLU A 68 -8.82 -7.08 10.51
CA GLU A 68 -8.66 -6.60 11.88
C GLU A 68 -8.68 -5.07 11.91
N ILE A 69 -7.89 -4.42 11.06
CA ILE A 69 -7.89 -2.96 10.90
C ILE A 69 -9.28 -2.44 10.50
N GLU A 70 -9.99 -3.12 9.60
CA GLU A 70 -11.35 -2.73 9.19
C GLU A 70 -12.33 -2.86 10.37
N SER A 71 -12.25 -3.94 11.13
CA SER A 71 -13.12 -4.19 12.28
C SER A 71 -12.89 -3.20 13.42
N GLU A 72 -11.63 -2.87 13.72
CA GLU A 72 -11.28 -1.91 14.76
C GLU A 72 -11.76 -0.50 14.40
N ARG A 73 -11.65 -0.12 13.13
CA ARG A 73 -12.16 1.16 12.61
C ARG A 73 -13.69 1.22 12.59
N ALA A 74 -14.35 0.11 12.23
CA ALA A 74 -15.81 0.03 12.29
C ALA A 74 -16.31 0.22 13.73
N PHE A 75 -15.62 -0.40 14.69
CA PHE A 75 -15.92 -0.27 16.11
C PHE A 75 -15.72 1.17 16.64
N GLU A 76 -14.63 1.85 16.25
CA GLU A 76 -14.44 3.27 16.60
C GLU A 76 -15.54 4.18 16.02
N LEU A 77 -15.97 3.92 14.77
CA LEU A 77 -17.06 4.68 14.15
C LEU A 77 -18.39 4.48 14.86
N GLU A 78 -18.73 3.24 15.24
CA GLU A 78 -19.94 2.89 15.99
C GLU A 78 -19.98 3.64 17.34
N LYS A 79 -18.84 3.67 18.04
CA LYS A 79 -18.69 4.39 19.32
C LYS A 79 -18.90 5.89 19.15
N LEU A 80 -18.37 6.50 18.09
CA LEU A 80 -18.58 7.92 17.81
C LEU A 80 -20.04 8.23 17.49
N ARG A 81 -20.73 7.31 16.79
CA ARG A 81 -22.15 7.43 16.44
C ARG A 81 -23.06 7.42 17.68
N LEU A 82 -22.77 6.55 18.64
CA LEU A 82 -23.49 6.47 19.92
C LEU A 82 -23.19 7.65 20.85
N SER A 83 -22.07 8.35 20.65
CA SER A 83 -21.66 9.50 21.46
C SER A 83 -22.24 10.83 20.98
N GLN A 84 -22.87 10.88 19.80
CA GLN A 84 -23.57 12.07 19.31
C GLN A 84 -25.00 12.14 19.87
N PRO A 85 -25.41 13.23 20.53
CA PRO A 85 -26.83 13.42 20.85
C PRO A 85 -27.62 13.50 19.54
N GLN A 86 -28.63 12.64 19.39
CA GLN A 86 -29.52 12.64 18.23
C GLN A 86 -30.22 14.00 18.13
N GLN A 87 -29.72 14.90 17.27
CA GLN A 87 -30.47 16.08 16.90
C GLN A 87 -31.58 15.67 15.94
N SER A 88 -32.79 15.87 16.44
CA SER A 88 -34.08 15.65 15.80
C SER A 88 -34.19 16.38 14.46
N ALA A 89 -34.86 15.70 13.52
CA ALA A 89 -35.31 16.26 12.26
C ALA A 89 -36.31 17.41 12.51
N ALA A 90 -35.88 18.66 12.32
CA ALA A 90 -36.73 19.77 11.89
C ALA A 90 -35.86 21.03 11.70
N ALA A 91 -35.68 21.46 10.44
CA ALA A 91 -35.78 22.86 10.00
C ALA A 91 -35.20 23.03 8.59
N HIS A 92 -36.02 23.62 7.73
CA HIS A 92 -35.63 24.23 6.46
C HIS A 92 -34.50 25.25 6.62
N GLY A 93 -33.61 25.33 5.62
CA GLY A 93 -32.89 26.56 5.29
C GLY A 93 -31.37 26.40 5.19
N LEU A 94 -30.88 26.41 3.94
CA LEU A 94 -29.57 26.93 3.52
C LEU A 94 -28.36 26.61 4.41
N GLY A 95 -27.68 25.52 4.06
CA GLY A 95 -26.35 25.21 4.59
C GLY A 95 -26.06 23.74 4.36
N VAL A 96 -25.39 23.41 3.25
CA VAL A 96 -24.87 22.06 3.02
C VAL A 96 -23.70 21.86 3.99
N GLU A 97 -23.98 21.63 5.27
CA GLU A 97 -23.05 20.94 6.15
C GLU A 97 -23.08 19.46 5.76
N LYS A 98 -22.38 19.16 4.66
CA LYS A 98 -21.92 17.79 4.40
C LYS A 98 -21.16 17.35 5.64
N PRO A 99 -21.42 16.13 6.18
CA PRO A 99 -20.60 15.56 7.24
C PRO A 99 -19.14 15.70 6.80
N THR A 100 -18.35 16.47 7.55
CA THR A 100 -16.96 16.75 7.18
C THR A 100 -16.17 15.46 7.42
N ILE A 101 -16.18 14.57 6.42
CA ILE A 101 -15.41 13.33 6.46
C ILE A 101 -13.95 13.77 6.49
N GLU A 102 -13.35 13.71 7.67
CA GLU A 102 -11.92 13.95 7.85
C GLU A 102 -11.15 12.75 7.32
N ILE A 103 -11.03 12.64 5.99
CA ILE A 103 -10.28 11.58 5.31
C ILE A 103 -8.83 11.47 5.83
N GLN A 104 -8.29 12.57 6.37
CA GLN A 104 -6.98 12.67 7.02
C GLN A 104 -6.85 11.80 8.28
N LYS A 105 -7.96 11.54 8.98
CA LYS A 105 -8.02 10.63 10.14
C LYS A 105 -8.16 9.17 9.70
N LEU A 106 -8.66 8.92 8.49
CA LEU A 106 -8.93 7.58 7.96
C LEU A 106 -7.75 6.97 7.20
N LEU A 107 -6.84 7.82 6.72
CA LEU A 107 -5.65 7.43 5.97
C LEU A 107 -4.38 7.75 6.74
N PRO A 108 -3.34 6.88 6.62
CA PRO A 108 -2.03 7.23 7.13
C PRO A 108 -1.50 8.48 6.41
N LYS A 109 -0.77 9.32 7.14
CA LYS A 109 -0.15 10.52 6.57
C LYS A 109 0.89 10.13 5.52
N PHE A 110 0.70 10.58 4.29
CA PHE A 110 1.61 10.28 3.19
C PHE A 110 2.92 11.08 3.28
N LYS A 111 4.05 10.39 3.16
CA LYS A 111 5.41 10.95 3.12
C LYS A 111 6.03 10.76 1.74
N PRO A 112 6.18 11.82 0.93
CA PRO A 112 6.67 11.73 -0.45
C PRO A 112 8.07 11.11 -0.62
N GLN A 113 8.90 11.10 0.42
CA GLN A 113 10.29 10.62 0.37
C GLN A 113 10.45 9.14 0.76
N GLY A 114 9.44 8.50 1.33
CA GLY A 114 9.56 7.13 1.86
C GLY A 114 8.35 6.24 1.59
N ASP A 115 7.19 6.82 1.33
CA ASP A 115 5.96 6.06 1.14
C ASP A 115 5.71 5.78 -0.35
N ASP A 116 5.14 4.61 -0.63
CA ASP A 116 4.71 4.22 -1.96
C ASP A 116 3.38 4.92 -2.31
N ILE A 117 3.42 5.78 -3.32
CA ILE A 117 2.24 6.51 -3.81
C ILE A 117 1.16 5.57 -4.34
N ASP A 118 1.53 4.42 -4.93
CA ASP A 118 0.59 3.49 -5.56
C ASP A 118 -0.23 2.79 -4.47
N LEU A 119 0.45 2.40 -3.40
CA LEU A 119 -0.17 1.88 -2.19
C LEU A 119 -1.08 2.91 -1.52
N PHE A 120 -0.61 4.16 -1.39
CA PHE A 120 -1.42 5.24 -0.81
C PHE A 120 -2.72 5.48 -1.61
N LEU A 121 -2.62 5.59 -2.94
CA LEU A 121 -3.79 5.82 -3.81
C LEU A 121 -4.76 4.63 -3.77
N THR A 122 -4.25 3.40 -3.70
CA THR A 122 -5.09 2.20 -3.55
C THR A 122 -5.87 2.21 -2.23
N LEU A 123 -5.23 2.59 -1.12
CA LEU A 123 -5.89 2.72 0.18
C LEU A 123 -6.93 3.85 0.17
N PHE A 124 -6.59 4.98 -0.44
CA PHE A 124 -7.48 6.12 -0.62
C PHE A 124 -8.75 5.74 -1.38
N GLU A 125 -8.62 5.09 -2.54
CA GLU A 125 -9.75 4.65 -3.38
C GLU A 125 -10.67 3.69 -2.63
N ARG A 126 -10.10 2.73 -1.90
CA ARG A 126 -10.89 1.77 -1.13
C ARG A 126 -11.66 2.46 -0.01
N GLN A 127 -11.06 3.45 0.65
CA GLN A 127 -11.72 4.20 1.72
C GLN A 127 -12.91 5.01 1.20
N LEU A 128 -12.73 5.70 0.07
CA LEU A 128 -13.82 6.45 -0.54
C LEU A 128 -14.91 5.55 -1.13
N SER A 129 -14.52 4.39 -1.68
CA SER A 129 -15.48 3.38 -2.15
C SER A 129 -16.31 2.80 -1.01
N PHE A 130 -15.69 2.52 0.14
CA PHE A 130 -16.38 2.07 1.35
C PHE A 130 -17.40 3.10 1.84
N LEU A 131 -17.01 4.38 1.84
CA LEU A 131 -17.88 5.50 2.20
C LEU A 131 -18.91 5.88 1.11
N LYS A 132 -18.96 5.13 0.00
CA LYS A 132 -19.83 5.39 -1.16
C LYS A 132 -19.72 6.82 -1.69
N ILE A 133 -18.51 7.38 -1.64
CA ILE A 133 -18.23 8.72 -2.15
C ILE A 133 -18.23 8.68 -3.67
N SER A 134 -18.88 9.65 -4.29
CA SER A 134 -18.89 9.79 -5.75
C SER A 134 -17.49 10.17 -6.25
N LYS A 135 -17.07 9.59 -7.38
CA LYS A 135 -15.75 9.81 -8.01
C LYS A 135 -15.46 11.29 -8.28
N GLU A 136 -16.49 12.09 -8.53
CA GLU A 136 -16.37 13.54 -8.72
C GLU A 136 -15.76 14.27 -7.50
N ASN A 137 -15.90 13.70 -6.30
CA ASN A 137 -15.36 14.28 -5.07
C ASN A 137 -13.98 13.72 -4.72
N PHE A 138 -13.46 12.72 -5.45
CA PHE A 138 -12.20 12.06 -5.10
C PHE A 138 -11.03 13.03 -5.08
N VAL A 139 -10.92 13.92 -6.07
CA VAL A 139 -9.83 14.91 -6.10
C VAL A 139 -9.88 15.82 -4.87
N THR A 140 -11.06 16.28 -4.48
CA THR A 140 -11.24 17.15 -3.31
C THR A 140 -10.75 16.46 -2.03
N PHE A 141 -11.12 15.20 -1.83
CA PHE A 141 -10.63 14.42 -0.69
C PHE A 141 -9.11 14.14 -0.80
N LEU A 142 -8.61 13.89 -2.01
CA LEU A 142 -7.19 13.62 -2.25
C LEU A 142 -6.32 14.83 -1.89
N LEU A 143 -6.75 16.05 -2.25
CA LEU A 143 -6.07 17.30 -1.90
C LEU A 143 -5.96 17.49 -0.39
N SER A 144 -6.98 17.07 0.37
CA SER A 144 -6.98 17.16 1.83
C SER A 144 -6.13 16.07 2.51
N ALA A 145 -5.90 14.94 1.84
CA ALA A 145 -5.12 13.82 2.36
C ALA A 145 -3.61 13.93 2.04
N LEU A 146 -3.25 14.68 0.99
CA LEU A 146 -1.88 14.83 0.55
C LEU A 146 -1.16 16.02 1.21
N PRO A 147 0.17 15.94 1.40
CA PRO A 147 0.97 17.08 1.82
C PRO A 147 0.85 18.24 0.83
N GLY A 148 0.92 19.47 1.34
CA GLY A 148 0.68 20.68 0.55
C GLY A 148 1.55 20.81 -0.71
N ASP A 149 2.78 20.27 -0.70
CA ASP A 149 3.65 20.30 -1.88
C ASP A 149 3.13 19.43 -3.03
N ILE A 150 2.44 18.33 -2.74
CA ILE A 150 1.81 17.48 -3.75
C ILE A 150 0.48 18.07 -4.17
N SER A 151 -0.28 18.65 -3.25
CA SER A 151 -1.52 19.36 -3.56
C SER A 151 -1.27 20.55 -4.50
N LYS A 152 -0.14 21.25 -4.36
CA LYS A 152 0.31 22.29 -5.30
C LYS A 152 0.63 21.76 -6.70
N LEU A 153 1.07 20.50 -6.84
CA LEU A 153 1.30 19.89 -8.15
C LEU A 153 -0.02 19.64 -8.87
N ILE A 154 -1.03 19.17 -8.14
CA ILE A 154 -2.39 18.96 -8.66
C ILE A 154 -3.01 20.29 -9.10
N GLY A 155 -2.83 21.35 -8.30
CA GLY A 155 -3.33 22.69 -8.63
C GLY A 155 -2.67 23.38 -9.83
N ARG A 156 -1.59 22.80 -10.40
CA ARG A 156 -0.96 23.30 -11.64
C ARG A 156 -1.56 22.68 -12.91
N GLU A 157 -2.35 21.62 -12.77
CA GLU A 157 -3.09 21.05 -13.89
C GLU A 157 -4.27 21.97 -14.27
N PRO A 158 -4.63 22.07 -15.55
CA PRO A 158 -5.76 22.88 -15.98
C PRO A 158 -7.06 22.37 -15.34
N GLU A 159 -8.01 23.27 -15.09
CA GLU A 159 -9.22 22.99 -14.28
C GLU A 159 -9.98 21.73 -14.73
N THR A 160 -10.09 21.52 -16.04
CA THR A 160 -10.74 20.35 -16.67
C THR A 160 -10.05 19.02 -16.37
N LEU A 161 -8.72 19.03 -16.19
CA LEU A 161 -7.92 17.84 -15.87
C LEU A 161 -7.70 17.70 -14.35
N SER A 162 -7.73 18.81 -13.63
CA SER A 162 -7.54 18.86 -12.18
C SER A 162 -8.65 18.11 -11.42
N GLN A 163 -9.87 18.10 -11.95
CA GLN A 163 -11.02 17.38 -11.36
C GLN A 163 -11.11 15.91 -11.80
N ASN A 164 -10.32 15.49 -12.81
CA ASN A 164 -10.32 14.12 -13.29
C ASN A 164 -9.39 13.26 -12.42
N TYR A 165 -9.98 12.46 -11.54
CA TYR A 165 -9.22 11.58 -10.65
C TYR A 165 -8.29 10.61 -11.39
N ASP A 166 -8.74 10.01 -12.49
CA ASP A 166 -7.92 9.05 -13.24
C ASP A 166 -6.70 9.72 -13.90
N HIS A 167 -6.84 10.97 -14.32
CA HIS A 167 -5.71 11.79 -14.80
C HIS A 167 -4.72 12.09 -13.66
N ILE A 168 -5.22 12.59 -12.53
CA ILE A 168 -4.40 12.91 -11.36
C ILE A 168 -3.67 11.68 -10.82
N LYS A 169 -4.36 10.54 -10.71
CA LYS A 169 -3.78 9.23 -10.34
C LYS A 169 -2.60 8.89 -11.25
N ASN A 170 -2.81 8.92 -12.57
CA ASN A 170 -1.75 8.60 -13.53
C ASN A 170 -0.58 9.58 -13.48
N MET A 171 -0.84 10.88 -13.29
CA MET A 171 0.19 11.90 -13.14
C MET A 171 1.04 11.65 -11.89
N LEU A 172 0.40 11.40 -10.73
CA LEU A 172 1.09 11.08 -9.48
C LEU A 172 1.93 9.81 -9.62
N LEU A 173 1.35 8.74 -10.18
CA LEU A 173 2.07 7.50 -10.43
C LEU A 173 3.31 7.72 -11.31
N LYS A 174 3.21 8.49 -12.41
CA LYS A 174 4.37 8.79 -13.27
C LYS A 174 5.44 9.60 -12.53
N ARG A 175 5.04 10.66 -11.80
CA ARG A 175 5.97 11.53 -11.08
C ARG A 175 6.73 10.81 -9.98
N PHE A 176 6.04 9.97 -9.21
CA PHE A 176 6.65 9.22 -8.11
C PHE A 176 7.35 7.93 -8.58
N LYS A 177 6.93 7.29 -9.68
CA LYS A 177 7.73 6.24 -10.33
C LYS A 177 9.02 6.78 -10.93
N LEU A 178 9.02 7.99 -11.49
CA LEU A 178 10.24 8.72 -11.86
C LEU A 178 11.07 9.09 -10.61
N SER A 179 10.44 9.28 -9.45
CA SER A 179 11.17 9.38 -8.17
C SER A 179 11.66 8.02 -7.63
N GLY A 180 11.11 6.91 -8.12
CA GLY A 180 11.67 5.56 -7.93
C GLY A 180 13.04 5.40 -8.60
N GLU A 181 13.31 6.12 -9.69
CA GLU A 181 14.67 6.25 -10.23
C GLU A 181 15.62 6.97 -9.25
N LYS A 182 15.15 7.91 -8.42
CA LYS A 182 15.96 8.48 -7.34
C LYS A 182 16.34 7.43 -6.29
N PHE A 183 15.47 6.47 -5.98
CA PHE A 183 15.85 5.30 -5.15
C PHE A 183 16.90 4.42 -5.86
N ARG A 184 16.78 4.20 -7.18
CA ARG A 184 17.83 3.53 -7.97
C ARG A 184 19.15 4.32 -7.99
N LEU A 185 19.07 5.65 -8.02
CA LEU A 185 20.22 6.56 -8.02
C LEU A 185 20.90 6.61 -6.63
N LEU A 186 20.13 6.66 -5.55
CA LEU A 186 20.62 6.58 -4.16
C LEU A 186 21.27 5.22 -3.89
N PHE A 187 20.69 4.13 -4.41
CA PHE A 187 21.29 2.79 -4.37
C PHE A 187 22.59 2.71 -5.19
N SER A 188 22.69 3.46 -6.29
CA SER A 188 23.91 3.58 -7.10
C SER A 188 25.00 4.42 -6.41
N GLN A 189 24.62 5.50 -5.72
CA GLN A 189 25.55 6.38 -5.01
C GLN A 189 26.11 5.72 -3.73
N HIS A 190 25.32 4.93 -3.00
CA HIS A 190 25.81 4.16 -1.85
C HIS A 190 26.77 3.01 -2.21
N ARG A 191 26.89 2.63 -3.49
CA ARG A 191 27.91 1.69 -3.98
C ARG A 191 29.26 2.34 -4.28
N LYS A 192 29.37 3.68 -4.30
CA LYS A 192 30.60 4.40 -4.65
C LYS A 192 31.36 4.99 -3.45
N ALA A 193 30.85 4.83 -2.24
CA ALA A 193 31.55 5.21 -1.01
C ALA A 193 32.02 3.94 -0.28
N THR A 194 33.01 3.27 -0.83
CA THR A 194 33.89 2.36 -0.09
C THR A 194 35.21 2.34 -0.84
N ASP A 195 36.10 3.24 -0.43
CA ASP A 195 37.54 2.96 -0.39
C ASP A 195 37.80 2.33 0.99
#